data_AF-A0A3D2GW88-F1
#
_entry.id   AF-A0A3D2GW88-F1
#
_cell.length_a   1.000
_cell.length_b   1.000
_cell.length_c   1.000
_cell.angle_alpha   90.00
_cell.angle_beta   90.00
_cell.angle_gamma   90.00
#
_symmetry.space_group_name_H-M   'P 1'
#
loop_
_entity.id
_entity.type
_entity.pdbx_description
1 polymer ?
#
loop_
_entity_poly.entity_id
_entity_poly.type
_entity_poly.pdbx_seq_one_letter_code
_entity_poly.pdbx_strand_id
1 'polypeptide(L)'
;MKSLIYGAVFFVLSGWGAGADLGPDVFSMPSSSSLKSHSPYTMKVEADPLALARVLCLDGGGGRGIYTAAVLDYLEEELQGKRVCDFFQGGITGTSTGSLIALAILAPTHFNKATGKREEGPYPANEIVDFYEDMIKEVFKGWTPANCWRNVSHGYDEGCFSSLKKTLWSMMTCFGCCACYKNCDGFCGPRYSNHSLRAFLERHFGDLTLADALVPAQIVSYDVSQNRPIYFSSFKTPKVRFVDAALCSSAAPTYFPSVSIEDGRNGTYPCADGGVFDNSACLAALKLGLLHSASLMSPAST
;
A
#
# COMPACT_ATOMS: atom_id res chain seq x y z
N MET A 1 -27.72 -11.67 -27.31
CA MET A 1 -26.39 -12.28 -27.28
C MET A 1 -25.36 -11.30 -27.83
N LYS A 2 -24.72 -10.51 -26.96
CA LYS A 2 -23.47 -9.81 -27.26
C LYS A 2 -22.53 -10.12 -26.10
N SER A 3 -21.62 -11.05 -26.34
CA SER A 3 -20.55 -11.43 -25.42
C SER A 3 -19.51 -10.31 -25.40
N LEU A 4 -19.55 -9.47 -24.37
CA LEU A 4 -18.44 -8.59 -24.02
C LEU A 4 -17.54 -9.36 -23.07
N ILE A 5 -16.49 -9.97 -23.63
CA ILE A 5 -15.33 -10.43 -22.89
C ILE A 5 -14.67 -9.16 -22.36
N TYR A 6 -14.85 -8.85 -21.07
CA TYR A 6 -14.12 -7.76 -20.42
C TYR A 6 -12.64 -8.17 -20.34
N GLY A 7 -11.81 -7.48 -21.12
CA GLY A 7 -10.38 -7.71 -21.20
C GLY A 7 -9.68 -7.35 -19.89
N ALA A 8 -8.74 -8.19 -19.48
CA ALA A 8 -7.73 -7.82 -18.52
C ALA A 8 -6.90 -6.66 -19.11
N VAL A 9 -6.84 -5.53 -18.43
CA VAL A 9 -5.93 -4.44 -18.76
C VAL A 9 -4.55 -4.81 -18.22
N PHE A 10 -3.65 -5.23 -19.10
CA PHE A 10 -2.26 -5.54 -18.77
C PHE A 10 -1.40 -4.28 -18.88
N PHE A 11 -0.83 -3.82 -17.78
CA PHE A 11 0.30 -2.89 -17.79
C PHE A 11 1.56 -3.59 -17.29
N VAL A 12 2.24 -4.28 -18.20
CA VAL A 12 3.58 -4.81 -17.94
C VAL A 12 4.58 -3.68 -18.13
N LEU A 13 4.93 -2.97 -17.07
CA LEU A 13 6.14 -2.14 -17.02
C LEU A 13 7.27 -2.93 -16.36
N SER A 14 7.61 -4.08 -16.96
CA SER A 14 8.78 -4.86 -16.58
C SER A 14 10.05 -4.17 -17.11
N GLY A 15 10.64 -3.34 -16.28
CA GLY A 15 11.95 -2.75 -16.51
C GLY A 15 12.57 -2.40 -15.17
N TRP A 16 13.33 -3.32 -14.58
CA TRP A 16 14.12 -3.08 -13.38
C TRP A 16 15.29 -2.14 -13.75
N GLY A 17 15.02 -0.85 -13.77
CA GLY A 17 16.00 0.22 -13.97
C GLY A 17 15.98 1.16 -12.77
N ALA A 18 17.05 1.14 -12.00
CA ALA A 18 17.35 2.14 -10.98
C ALA A 18 17.93 3.38 -11.66
N GLY A 19 17.29 4.54 -11.47
CA GLY A 19 17.88 5.86 -11.69
C GLY A 19 18.15 6.26 -13.13
N ALA A 20 17.30 7.13 -13.67
CA ALA A 20 17.74 8.19 -14.57
C ALA A 20 16.91 9.44 -14.26
N ASP A 21 17.61 10.56 -14.15
CA ASP A 21 17.15 11.87 -13.66
C ASP A 21 15.76 12.29 -14.14
N LEU A 22 14.83 12.45 -13.20
CA LEU A 22 13.59 13.19 -13.42
C LEU A 22 13.88 14.67 -13.10
N GLY A 23 14.08 15.48 -14.15
CA GLY A 23 14.24 16.92 -14.04
C GLY A 23 12.99 17.63 -13.49
N PRO A 24 13.11 18.89 -13.06
CA PRO A 24 12.09 19.61 -12.29
C PRO A 24 10.81 19.98 -13.07
N ASP A 25 10.76 19.78 -14.38
CA ASP A 25 9.73 20.39 -15.24
C ASP A 25 8.57 19.46 -15.65
N VAL A 26 8.36 18.33 -14.95
CA VAL A 26 7.18 17.46 -15.20
C VAL A 26 5.95 17.91 -14.39
N PHE A 27 6.10 18.89 -13.50
CA PHE A 27 5.06 19.40 -12.61
C PHE A 27 4.34 20.63 -13.18
N SER A 28 3.49 20.44 -14.18
CA SER A 28 2.43 21.41 -14.44
C SER A 28 1.17 20.74 -14.96
N MET A 29 0.23 20.49 -14.04
CA MET A 29 -1.18 20.24 -14.33
C MET A 29 -2.03 21.33 -13.68
N PRO A 30 -3.18 21.68 -14.29
CA PRO A 30 -3.93 22.87 -13.91
C PRO A 30 -4.62 22.67 -12.56
N SER A 31 -4.59 23.73 -11.76
CA SER A 31 -5.37 23.84 -10.54
C SER A 31 -6.86 23.82 -10.86
N SER A 32 -7.58 22.80 -10.42
CA SER A 32 -9.05 22.77 -10.46
C SER A 32 -9.60 22.86 -9.04
N SER A 33 -10.45 23.87 -8.89
CA SER A 33 -11.07 24.36 -7.67
C SER A 33 -12.42 23.69 -7.39
N SER A 34 -12.85 23.84 -6.14
CA SER A 34 -14.21 23.61 -5.59
C SER A 34 -14.36 22.32 -4.77
N LEU A 35 -13.97 22.43 -3.49
CA LEU A 35 -14.34 21.53 -2.41
C LEU A 35 -15.88 21.51 -2.27
N LYS A 36 -16.51 20.41 -2.68
CA LYS A 36 -17.89 20.10 -2.31
C LYS A 36 -17.88 19.43 -0.93
N SER A 37 -18.79 19.84 -0.06
CA SER A 37 -18.99 19.22 1.26
C SER A 37 -19.48 17.77 1.09
N HIS A 38 -18.76 16.79 1.63
CA HIS A 38 -19.09 15.37 1.47
C HIS A 38 -19.91 14.81 2.64
N SER A 39 -20.99 14.12 2.30
CA SER A 39 -21.72 13.17 3.15
C SER A 39 -20.80 12.01 3.56
N PRO A 40 -21.03 11.32 4.70
CA PRO A 40 -20.29 10.11 5.07
C PRO A 40 -20.24 9.10 3.92
N TYR A 41 -19.05 8.55 3.64
CA TYR A 41 -18.85 7.63 2.52
C TYR A 41 -19.59 6.32 2.79
N THR A 42 -20.59 6.05 1.96
CA THR A 42 -21.29 4.76 1.93
C THR A 42 -20.84 4.03 0.67
N MET A 43 -20.26 2.84 0.84
CA MET A 43 -19.85 2.01 -0.30
C MET A 43 -21.01 1.78 -1.25
N LYS A 44 -20.80 2.09 -2.53
CA LYS A 44 -21.83 1.93 -3.55
C LYS A 44 -21.73 0.52 -4.14
N VAL A 45 -22.40 -0.43 -3.48
CA VAL A 45 -22.51 -1.81 -4.00
C VAL A 45 -23.28 -1.78 -5.32
N GLU A 46 -22.71 -2.37 -6.36
CA GLU A 46 -23.31 -2.40 -7.69
C GLU A 46 -24.24 -3.61 -7.72
N ALA A 47 -25.48 -3.41 -8.15
CA ALA A 47 -26.47 -4.49 -8.18
C ALA A 47 -26.16 -5.59 -9.22
N ASP A 48 -25.23 -5.33 -10.14
CA ASP A 48 -24.80 -6.28 -11.16
C ASP A 48 -24.00 -7.43 -10.53
N PRO A 49 -24.45 -8.69 -10.64
CA PRO A 49 -23.70 -9.85 -10.16
C PRO A 49 -22.30 -9.96 -10.78
N LEU A 50 -22.08 -9.41 -11.98
CA LEU A 50 -20.77 -9.38 -12.63
C LEU A 50 -19.80 -8.38 -11.99
N ALA A 51 -20.26 -7.42 -11.19
CA ALA A 51 -19.39 -6.53 -10.43
C ALA A 51 -18.49 -7.32 -9.46
N LEU A 52 -18.99 -8.45 -8.94
CA LEU A 52 -18.24 -9.38 -8.09
C LEU A 52 -17.18 -10.20 -8.85
N ALA A 53 -17.21 -10.19 -10.19
CA ALA A 53 -16.19 -10.80 -11.03
C ALA A 53 -15.05 -9.82 -11.39
N ARG A 54 -15.21 -8.52 -11.11
CA ARG A 54 -14.22 -7.49 -11.44
C ARG A 54 -13.16 -7.42 -10.36
N VAL A 55 -11.97 -7.96 -10.65
CA VAL A 55 -10.81 -7.93 -9.76
C VAL A 55 -9.74 -7.01 -10.36
N LEU A 56 -9.22 -6.10 -9.55
CA LEU A 56 -8.11 -5.21 -9.93
C LEU A 56 -6.78 -5.78 -9.43
N CYS A 57 -5.78 -5.90 -10.31
CA CYS A 57 -4.41 -6.24 -9.93
C CYS A 57 -3.46 -5.07 -10.19
N LEU A 58 -2.64 -4.76 -9.18
CA LEU A 58 -1.65 -3.69 -9.23
C LEU A 58 -0.24 -4.26 -9.10
N ASP A 59 0.58 -4.01 -10.11
CA ASP A 59 1.91 -4.60 -10.24
C ASP A 59 2.98 -3.86 -9.42
N GLY A 60 4.09 -4.55 -9.18
CA GLY A 60 5.27 -3.98 -8.54
C GLY A 60 6.11 -3.12 -9.49
N GLY A 61 6.80 -2.11 -8.96
CA GLY A 61 7.60 -1.20 -9.80
C GLY A 61 8.46 -0.15 -9.11
N GLY A 62 8.52 -0.11 -7.77
CA GLY A 62 9.25 0.92 -7.02
C GLY A 62 8.68 2.32 -7.28
N GLY A 63 9.54 3.34 -7.39
CA GLY A 63 9.09 4.72 -7.64
C GLY A 63 8.22 4.92 -8.89
N ARG A 64 8.20 3.97 -9.84
CA ARG A 64 7.34 4.02 -11.03
C ARG A 64 5.84 3.79 -10.76
N GLY A 65 5.46 3.45 -9.53
CA GLY A 65 4.04 3.36 -9.13
C GLY A 65 3.24 4.63 -9.38
N ILE A 66 3.89 5.78 -9.54
CA ILE A 66 3.25 7.03 -9.91
C ILE A 66 2.49 6.94 -11.24
N TYR A 67 2.97 6.13 -12.20
CA TYR A 67 2.25 5.89 -13.45
C TYR A 67 0.95 5.13 -13.22
N THR A 68 0.98 4.12 -12.34
CA THR A 68 -0.21 3.37 -11.94
C THR A 68 -1.21 4.27 -11.23
N ALA A 69 -0.75 5.14 -10.33
CA ALA A 69 -1.61 6.11 -9.66
C ALA A 69 -2.26 7.09 -10.66
N ALA A 70 -1.50 7.62 -11.62
CA ALA A 70 -2.03 8.51 -12.66
C ALA A 70 -3.05 7.82 -13.57
N VAL A 71 -2.83 6.54 -13.93
CA VAL A 71 -3.81 5.76 -14.69
C VAL A 71 -5.10 5.55 -13.89
N LEU A 72 -4.99 5.33 -12.58
CA LEU A 72 -6.17 5.20 -11.71
C LEU A 72 -6.95 6.51 -11.59
N ASP A 73 -6.26 7.65 -11.59
CA ASP A 73 -6.89 8.97 -11.59
C ASP A 73 -7.74 9.18 -12.85
N TYR A 74 -7.13 8.93 -14.02
CA TYR A 74 -7.85 8.95 -15.28
C TYR A 74 -9.01 7.93 -15.32
N LEU A 75 -8.83 6.74 -14.73
CA LEU A 75 -9.89 5.74 -14.64
C LEU A 75 -11.06 6.21 -13.77
N GLU A 76 -10.82 6.86 -12.64
CA GLU A 76 -11.87 7.39 -11.76
C GLU A 76 -12.70 8.49 -12.48
N GLU A 77 -12.06 9.31 -13.32
CA GLU A 77 -12.74 10.26 -14.20
C GLU A 77 -13.66 9.55 -15.22
N GLU A 78 -13.16 8.52 -15.91
CA GLU A 78 -13.93 7.72 -16.87
C GLU A 78 -15.08 6.94 -16.19
N LEU A 79 -14.92 6.57 -14.93
CA LEU A 79 -15.95 5.93 -14.11
C LEU A 79 -17.00 6.91 -13.56
N GLN A 80 -17.05 8.14 -14.09
CA GLN A 80 -17.99 9.20 -13.71
C GLN A 80 -17.88 9.58 -12.22
N GLY A 81 -16.66 9.55 -11.67
CA GLY A 81 -16.38 9.88 -10.27
C GLY A 81 -16.83 8.80 -9.27
N LYS A 82 -17.05 7.56 -9.71
CA LYS A 82 -17.14 6.40 -8.80
C LYS A 82 -15.74 6.04 -8.32
N ARG A 83 -15.59 5.69 -7.04
CA ARG A 83 -14.30 5.22 -6.52
C ARG A 83 -13.89 3.93 -7.21
N VAL A 84 -12.58 3.72 -7.34
CA VAL A 84 -12.02 2.49 -7.90
C VAL A 84 -12.56 1.25 -7.16
N CYS A 85 -12.65 1.28 -5.82
CA CYS A 85 -13.22 0.18 -5.04
C CYS A 85 -14.73 -0.03 -5.26
N ASP A 86 -15.48 1.03 -5.62
CA ASP A 86 -16.89 0.90 -5.99
C ASP A 86 -17.04 0.13 -7.30
N PHE A 87 -16.06 0.17 -8.20
CA PHE A 87 -16.12 -0.55 -9.48
C PHE A 87 -15.56 -1.98 -9.41
N PHE A 88 -14.47 -2.19 -8.67
CA PHE A 88 -13.78 -3.48 -8.53
C PHE A 88 -14.18 -4.23 -7.25
N GLN A 89 -15.47 -4.55 -7.13
CA GLN A 89 -16.03 -5.22 -5.94
C GLN A 89 -15.61 -6.69 -5.82
N GLY A 90 -15.16 -7.32 -6.91
CA GLY A 90 -14.62 -8.68 -6.88
C GLY A 90 -13.33 -8.79 -6.04
N GLY A 91 -12.59 -7.70 -5.91
CA GLY A 91 -11.45 -7.57 -5.02
C GLY A 91 -10.30 -6.78 -5.63
N ILE A 92 -9.34 -6.40 -4.80
CA ILE A 92 -8.15 -5.67 -5.20
C ILE A 92 -6.92 -6.41 -4.68
N THR A 93 -5.94 -6.61 -5.55
CA THR A 93 -4.67 -7.23 -5.21
C THR A 93 -3.49 -6.36 -5.61
N GLY A 94 -2.39 -6.46 -4.87
CA GLY A 94 -1.18 -5.72 -5.17
C GLY A 94 0.11 -6.40 -4.73
N THR A 95 1.17 -6.16 -5.49
CA THR A 95 2.55 -6.57 -5.17
C THR A 95 3.44 -5.35 -5.00
N SER A 96 4.27 -5.32 -3.96
CA SER A 96 5.25 -4.24 -3.70
C SER A 96 4.57 -2.86 -3.73
N THR A 97 5.07 -1.92 -4.51
CA THR A 97 4.40 -0.66 -4.87
C THR A 97 2.88 -0.78 -5.10
N GLY A 98 2.44 -1.77 -5.88
CA GLY A 98 1.03 -2.00 -6.15
C GLY A 98 0.22 -2.35 -4.89
N SER A 99 0.85 -2.95 -3.87
CA SER A 99 0.22 -3.17 -2.57
C SER A 99 -0.02 -1.88 -1.79
N LEU A 100 0.88 -0.91 -1.90
CA LEU A 100 0.73 0.39 -1.24
C LEU A 100 -0.45 1.16 -1.83
N ILE A 101 -0.55 1.16 -3.16
CA ILE A 101 -1.67 1.75 -3.90
C ILE A 101 -2.97 0.99 -3.62
N ALA A 102 -2.94 -0.35 -3.64
CA ALA A 102 -4.12 -1.17 -3.34
C ALA A 102 -4.68 -0.86 -1.95
N LEU A 103 -3.83 -0.79 -0.93
CA LEU A 103 -4.26 -0.51 0.44
C LEU A 103 -4.81 0.91 0.60
N ALA A 104 -4.30 1.90 -0.15
CA ALA A 104 -4.88 3.24 -0.20
C ALA A 104 -6.31 3.23 -0.76
N ILE A 105 -6.56 2.48 -1.83
CA ILE A 105 -7.89 2.33 -2.42
C ILE A 105 -8.85 1.55 -1.50
N LEU A 106 -8.30 0.63 -0.69
CA LEU A 106 -9.07 -0.26 0.19
C LEU A 106 -9.37 0.33 1.57
N ALA A 107 -8.70 1.42 1.96
CA ALA A 107 -8.83 1.99 3.29
C ALA A 107 -10.23 2.60 3.49
N PRO A 108 -10.95 2.27 4.57
CA PRO A 108 -12.25 2.87 4.86
C PRO A 108 -12.16 4.31 5.36
N THR A 109 -10.96 4.76 5.74
CA THR A 109 -10.64 6.14 6.08
C THR A 109 -9.27 6.49 5.53
N HIS A 110 -9.08 7.75 5.15
CA HIS A 110 -7.80 8.23 4.63
C HIS A 110 -7.39 9.54 5.30
N PHE A 111 -6.08 9.78 5.36
CA PHE A 111 -5.55 11.08 5.76
C PHE A 111 -5.55 12.02 4.55
N ASN A 112 -6.36 13.09 4.63
CA ASN A 112 -6.42 14.13 3.61
C ASN A 112 -5.37 15.22 3.93
N LYS A 113 -4.43 15.42 3.00
CA LYS A 113 -3.33 16.38 3.15
C LYS A 113 -3.79 17.83 3.12
N ALA A 114 -4.81 18.16 2.33
CA ALA A 114 -5.32 19.52 2.19
C ALA A 114 -6.05 19.99 3.45
N THR A 115 -6.80 19.09 4.09
CA THR A 115 -7.55 19.40 5.32
C THR A 115 -6.76 19.09 6.59
N GLY A 116 -5.71 18.27 6.50
CA GLY A 116 -4.90 17.82 7.62
C GLY A 116 -5.65 16.89 8.58
N LYS A 117 -6.77 16.30 8.15
CA LYS A 117 -7.66 15.48 8.97
C LYS A 117 -7.84 14.10 8.34
N ARG A 118 -8.26 13.14 9.17
CA ARG A 118 -8.78 11.85 8.68
C ARG A 118 -10.20 12.04 8.17
N GLU A 119 -10.43 11.60 6.94
CA GLU A 119 -11.71 11.64 6.26
C GLU A 119 -12.23 10.21 6.05
N GLU A 120 -13.56 10.09 6.02
CA GLU A 120 -14.21 8.81 5.74
C GLU A 120 -14.17 8.49 4.24
N GLY A 121 -14.00 7.22 3.93
CA GLY A 121 -13.89 6.69 2.58
C GLY A 121 -12.45 6.46 2.12
N PRO A 122 -12.30 5.80 0.96
CA PRO A 122 -11.00 5.50 0.36
C PRO A 122 -10.36 6.75 -0.20
N TYR A 123 -9.04 6.67 -0.39
CA TYR A 123 -8.29 7.69 -1.09
C TYR A 123 -8.90 7.92 -2.49
N PRO A 124 -9.28 9.17 -2.82
CA PRO A 124 -9.51 9.58 -4.20
C PRO A 124 -8.28 9.26 -5.06
N ALA A 125 -8.46 8.86 -6.32
CA ALA A 125 -7.32 8.51 -7.17
C ALA A 125 -6.34 9.67 -7.40
N ASN A 126 -6.80 10.92 -7.48
CA ASN A 126 -5.92 12.09 -7.50
C ASN A 126 -5.07 12.23 -6.22
N GLU A 127 -5.64 11.94 -5.05
CA GLU A 127 -4.89 11.95 -3.78
C GLU A 127 -3.93 10.75 -3.64
N ILE A 128 -4.17 9.66 -4.37
CA ILE A 128 -3.22 8.53 -4.43
C ILE A 128 -1.93 8.96 -5.13
N VAL A 129 -2.01 9.82 -6.17
CA VAL A 129 -0.84 10.40 -6.83
C VAL A 129 -0.01 11.17 -5.81
N ASP A 130 -0.65 12.09 -5.06
CA ASP A 130 0.00 12.88 -4.00
C ASP A 130 0.60 12.00 -2.89
N PHE A 131 -0.16 11.01 -2.42
CA PHE A 131 0.29 10.01 -1.45
C PHE A 131 1.57 9.33 -1.93
N TYR A 132 1.60 8.88 -3.19
CA TYR A 132 2.73 8.15 -3.72
C TYR A 132 3.95 9.04 -3.94
N GLU A 133 3.75 10.29 -4.35
CA GLU A 133 4.84 11.26 -4.44
C GLU A 133 5.47 11.58 -3.09
N ASP A 134 4.65 11.83 -2.07
CA ASP A 134 5.12 12.12 -0.73
C ASP A 134 5.85 10.91 -0.15
N MET A 135 5.32 9.71 -0.37
CA MET A 135 6.01 8.48 -0.02
C MET A 135 7.39 8.40 -0.67
N ILE A 136 7.50 8.62 -1.98
CA ILE A 136 8.79 8.59 -2.69
C ILE A 136 9.75 9.61 -2.06
N LYS A 137 9.27 10.84 -1.81
CA LYS A 137 10.05 11.93 -1.23
C LYS A 137 10.47 11.66 0.21
N GLU A 138 9.74 10.87 1.00
CA GLU A 138 10.10 10.54 2.39
C GLU A 138 10.97 9.27 2.49
N VAL A 139 10.66 8.26 1.68
CA VAL A 139 11.26 6.92 1.78
C VAL A 139 12.58 6.81 1.04
N PHE A 140 12.70 7.40 -0.16
CA PHE A 140 13.90 7.25 -0.99
C PHE A 140 14.95 8.36 -0.80
N LYS A 141 14.76 9.25 0.19
CA LYS A 141 15.81 10.20 0.60
C LYS A 141 16.99 9.45 1.21
N GLY A 142 18.21 9.91 0.91
CA GLY A 142 19.41 9.46 1.60
C GLY A 142 19.25 9.62 3.12
N TRP A 143 19.76 8.63 3.86
CA TRP A 143 19.73 8.65 5.32
C TRP A 143 20.51 9.87 5.84
N THR A 144 19.86 10.71 6.65
CA THR A 144 20.51 11.77 7.43
C THR A 144 19.93 11.77 8.85
N PRO A 145 20.73 12.14 9.89
CA PRO A 145 20.23 12.25 11.25
C PRO A 145 19.00 13.17 11.39
N ALA A 146 18.95 14.25 10.60
CA ALA A 146 17.84 15.19 10.56
C ALA A 146 16.54 14.56 10.01
N ASN A 147 16.64 13.70 8.98
CA ASN A 147 15.47 13.03 8.39
C ASN A 147 14.90 11.96 9.34
N CYS A 148 15.76 11.22 10.05
CA CYS A 148 15.30 10.25 11.06
C CYS A 148 14.58 10.95 12.21
N TRP A 149 15.13 12.07 12.71
CA TRP A 149 14.49 12.87 13.76
C TRP A 149 13.14 13.43 13.32
N ARG A 150 13.06 13.98 12.10
CA ARG A 150 11.83 14.58 11.56
C ARG A 150 10.70 13.57 11.38
N ASN A 151 11.02 12.34 10.95
CA ASN A 151 10.03 11.27 10.74
C ASN A 151 9.49 10.73 12.07
N VAL A 152 10.28 10.77 13.15
CA VAL A 152 9.83 10.43 14.51
C VAL A 152 8.93 11.53 15.08
N SER A 153 9.26 12.81 14.88
CA SER A 153 8.53 13.93 15.51
C SER A 153 7.14 14.22 14.92
N HIS A 154 6.86 13.78 13.69
CA HIS A 154 5.58 14.05 13.00
C HIS A 154 4.51 12.95 13.15
N GLY A 155 4.79 11.87 13.90
CA GLY A 155 3.88 10.72 14.04
C GLY A 155 3.06 10.66 15.33
N TYR A 156 3.21 11.61 16.26
CA TYR A 156 2.70 11.44 17.62
C TYR A 156 2.11 12.73 18.17
N ASP A 157 0.79 12.87 18.04
CA ASP A 157 0.03 13.87 18.77
C ASP A 157 -0.54 13.20 20.03
N GLU A 158 0.18 13.28 21.16
CA GLU A 158 -0.29 12.93 22.52
C GLU A 158 0.59 13.56 23.62
N GLY A 159 0.04 13.63 24.85
CA GLY A 159 0.45 14.53 25.94
C GLY A 159 1.94 14.58 26.36
N CYS A 160 2.31 15.75 26.92
CA CYS A 160 3.68 16.20 27.21
C CYS A 160 4.57 15.20 28.00
N PHE A 161 4.01 14.49 29.00
CA PHE A 161 4.81 13.67 29.92
C PHE A 161 5.13 12.26 29.37
N SER A 162 4.24 11.69 28.55
CA SER A 162 4.49 10.45 27.79
C SER A 162 5.44 10.69 26.62
N SER A 163 5.37 11.87 26.01
CA SER A 163 6.25 12.30 24.93
C SER A 163 7.70 12.40 25.41
N LEU A 164 7.98 12.86 26.63
CA LEU A 164 9.36 12.94 27.14
C LEU A 164 10.03 11.56 27.29
N LYS A 165 9.31 10.56 27.82
CA LYS A 165 9.83 9.18 27.94
C LYS A 165 10.03 8.51 26.58
N LYS A 166 9.13 8.75 25.63
CA LYS A 166 9.22 8.24 24.26
C LYS A 166 10.30 8.95 23.44
N THR A 167 10.53 10.25 23.65
CA THR A 167 11.66 11.00 23.07
C THR A 167 13.00 10.48 23.57
N LEU A 168 13.11 10.15 24.86
CA LEU A 168 14.32 9.51 25.41
C LEU A 168 14.53 8.10 24.85
N TRP A 169 13.46 7.31 24.67
CA TRP A 169 13.52 6.02 23.99
C TRP A 169 13.90 6.16 22.51
N SER A 170 13.35 7.16 21.81
CA SER A 170 13.65 7.42 20.41
C SER A 170 15.05 8.00 20.18
N MET A 171 15.59 8.74 21.16
CA MET A 171 17.00 9.12 21.19
C MET A 171 17.90 7.90 21.39
N MET A 172 17.53 6.98 22.30
CA MET A 172 18.28 5.74 22.49
C MET A 172 18.20 4.81 21.27
N THR A 173 17.08 4.75 20.53
CA THR A 173 17.01 3.99 19.28
C THR A 173 17.71 4.70 18.12
N CYS A 174 17.73 6.04 18.04
CA CYS A 174 18.55 6.77 17.08
C CYS A 174 20.06 6.54 17.31
N PHE A 175 20.52 6.51 18.56
CA PHE A 175 21.90 6.16 18.89
C PHE A 175 22.16 4.64 18.81
N GLY A 176 21.16 3.80 19.06
CA GLY A 176 21.21 2.34 18.89
C GLY A 176 21.12 1.88 17.43
N CYS A 177 20.71 2.76 16.52
CA CYS A 177 20.75 2.59 15.07
C CYS A 177 22.17 2.77 14.51
N CYS A 178 23.21 2.50 15.32
CA CYS A 178 24.59 2.40 14.86
C CYS A 178 24.83 1.19 13.93
N ALA A 179 23.86 0.32 13.71
CA ALA A 179 23.86 -0.61 12.57
C ALA A 179 23.71 0.11 11.20
N CYS A 180 23.35 1.40 11.18
CA CYS A 180 23.41 2.27 10.00
C CYS A 180 24.77 2.99 9.85
N TYR A 181 25.69 2.86 10.81
CA TYR A 181 26.98 3.53 10.74
C TYR A 181 27.96 2.70 9.87
N LYS A 182 28.07 3.14 8.61
CA LYS A 182 28.82 2.58 7.46
C LYS A 182 28.04 1.65 6.53
N ASN A 183 27.03 2.22 5.84
CA ASN A 183 26.87 1.90 4.42
C ASN A 183 28.11 2.46 3.69
N CYS A 184 29.18 1.69 3.62
CA CYS A 184 30.26 1.92 2.65
C CYS A 184 29.66 1.69 1.26
N ASP A 185 29.09 2.71 0.62
CA ASP A 185 28.62 2.68 -0.79
C ASP A 185 27.94 1.35 -1.22
N GLY A 186 27.04 0.81 -0.40
CA GLY A 186 26.28 -0.42 -0.71
C GLY A 186 27.04 -1.75 -0.58
N PHE A 187 28.23 -1.77 0.05
CA PHE A 187 29.01 -3.00 0.26
C PHE A 187 28.45 -3.90 1.39
N CYS A 188 27.73 -3.33 2.36
CA CYS A 188 27.16 -4.08 3.49
C CYS A 188 25.81 -3.48 3.91
N GLY A 189 24.71 -4.22 3.69
CA GLY A 189 23.36 -3.87 4.15
C GLY A 189 22.43 -3.26 3.09
N PRO A 190 21.12 -3.17 3.37
CA PRO A 190 20.13 -2.62 2.45
C PRO A 190 20.29 -1.11 2.26
N ARG A 191 19.92 -0.62 1.08
CA ARG A 191 20.05 0.80 0.69
C ARG A 191 19.19 1.76 1.51
N TYR A 192 18.01 1.30 1.95
CA TYR A 192 17.02 2.08 2.68
C TYR A 192 16.58 1.37 3.97
N SER A 193 16.16 2.14 4.98
CA SER A 193 15.64 1.61 6.24
C SER A 193 14.11 1.47 6.20
N ASN A 194 13.56 0.46 6.85
CA ASN A 194 12.10 0.30 7.01
C ASN A 194 11.45 1.37 7.90
N HIS A 195 12.24 2.14 8.67
CA HIS A 195 11.71 3.11 9.62
C HIS A 195 10.88 4.21 8.94
N SER A 196 11.40 4.83 7.88
CA SER A 196 10.69 5.89 7.15
C SER A 196 9.41 5.37 6.49
N LEU A 197 9.47 4.20 5.85
CA LEU A 197 8.30 3.60 5.21
C LEU A 197 7.24 3.20 6.25
N ARG A 198 7.64 2.60 7.37
CA ARG A 198 6.71 2.27 8.46
C ARG A 198 6.03 3.51 9.02
N ALA A 199 6.81 4.55 9.36
CA ALA A 199 6.27 5.79 9.92
C ALA A 199 5.30 6.47 8.95
N PHE A 200 5.61 6.47 7.66
CA PHE A 200 4.71 6.96 6.61
C PHE A 200 3.41 6.16 6.57
N LEU A 201 3.50 4.83 6.52
CA LEU A 201 2.31 3.97 6.48
C LEU A 201 1.46 4.05 7.75
N GLU A 202 2.06 4.15 8.92
CA GLU A 202 1.34 4.31 10.20
C GLU A 202 0.61 5.66 10.25
N ARG A 203 1.20 6.74 9.71
CA ARG A 203 0.52 8.03 9.60
C ARG A 203 -0.74 7.95 8.74
N HIS A 204 -0.68 7.24 7.62
CA HIS A 204 -1.77 7.15 6.65
C HIS A 204 -2.82 6.08 7.02
N PHE A 205 -2.40 4.87 7.39
CA PHE A 205 -3.30 3.74 7.65
C PHE A 205 -3.59 3.49 9.12
N GLY A 206 -2.80 4.03 10.06
CA GLY A 206 -2.99 3.80 11.49
C GLY A 206 -3.01 2.30 11.83
N ASP A 207 -4.04 1.88 12.55
CA ASP A 207 -4.22 0.50 13.02
C ASP A 207 -5.17 -0.34 12.14
N LEU A 208 -5.46 0.12 10.92
CA LEU A 208 -6.32 -0.62 9.99
C LEU A 208 -5.78 -2.02 9.70
N THR A 209 -6.69 -2.99 9.71
CA THR A 209 -6.43 -4.40 9.42
C THR A 209 -7.07 -4.83 8.12
N LEU A 210 -6.64 -5.98 7.57
CA LEU A 210 -7.24 -6.56 6.36
C LEU A 210 -8.72 -6.91 6.51
N ALA A 211 -9.24 -6.99 7.73
CA ALA A 211 -10.67 -7.12 8.00
C ALA A 211 -11.44 -5.82 7.72
N ASP A 212 -10.79 -4.66 7.85
CA ASP A 212 -11.40 -3.33 7.70
C ASP A 212 -11.42 -2.86 6.23
N ALA A 213 -10.85 -3.64 5.32
CA ALA A 213 -10.80 -3.31 3.90
C ALA A 213 -12.20 -3.25 3.28
N LEU A 214 -12.43 -2.20 2.46
CA LEU A 214 -13.74 -1.94 1.85
C LEU A 214 -14.24 -3.06 0.93
N VAL A 215 -13.33 -3.64 0.14
CA VAL A 215 -13.60 -4.82 -0.70
C VAL A 215 -12.54 -5.89 -0.41
N PRO A 216 -12.72 -7.15 -0.85
CA PRO A 216 -11.73 -8.18 -0.59
C PRO A 216 -10.33 -7.79 -1.06
N ALA A 217 -9.37 -7.95 -0.16
CA ALA A 217 -7.98 -7.55 -0.37
C ALA A 217 -7.10 -8.78 -0.47
N GLN A 218 -6.09 -8.73 -1.34
CA GLN A 218 -4.99 -9.71 -1.35
C GLN A 218 -3.64 -9.04 -1.62
N ILE A 219 -2.71 -9.13 -0.68
CA ILE A 219 -1.36 -8.57 -0.80
C ILE A 219 -0.35 -9.71 -0.94
N VAL A 220 0.51 -9.61 -1.95
CA VAL A 220 1.50 -10.64 -2.28
C VAL A 220 2.82 -10.34 -1.57
N SER A 221 3.39 -11.36 -0.92
CA SER A 221 4.71 -11.31 -0.28
C SER A 221 5.39 -12.67 -0.39
N TYR A 222 6.61 -12.80 0.13
CA TYR A 222 7.40 -14.01 0.04
C TYR A 222 8.02 -14.41 1.39
N ASP A 223 7.86 -15.67 1.80
CA ASP A 223 8.51 -16.21 2.99
C ASP A 223 9.90 -16.73 2.61
N VAL A 224 10.93 -16.04 3.08
CA VAL A 224 12.32 -16.40 2.79
C VAL A 224 12.73 -17.67 3.53
N SER A 225 12.17 -17.92 4.72
CA SER A 225 12.54 -19.07 5.56
C SER A 225 11.99 -20.39 5.02
N GLN A 226 10.76 -20.37 4.51
CA GLN A 226 10.07 -21.55 3.99
C GLN A 226 10.06 -21.63 2.46
N ASN A 227 10.68 -20.65 1.78
CA ASN A 227 10.79 -20.59 0.32
C ASN A 227 9.42 -20.73 -0.38
N ARG A 228 8.43 -19.93 0.06
CA ARG A 228 7.05 -19.99 -0.45
C ARG A 228 6.40 -18.62 -0.58
N PRO A 229 5.45 -18.43 -1.52
CA PRO A 229 4.66 -17.21 -1.57
C PRO A 229 3.71 -17.11 -0.38
N ILE A 230 3.52 -15.88 0.08
CA ILE A 230 2.53 -15.50 1.08
C ILE A 230 1.48 -14.63 0.40
N TYR A 231 0.22 -14.91 0.70
CA TYR A 231 -0.91 -14.09 0.27
C TYR A 231 -1.65 -13.62 1.52
N PHE A 232 -1.38 -12.38 1.93
CA PHE A 232 -2.19 -11.75 2.98
C PHE A 232 -3.54 -11.42 2.38
N SER A 233 -4.62 -11.90 2.99
CA SER A 233 -5.96 -11.74 2.43
C SER A 233 -6.96 -11.43 3.52
N SER A 234 -7.97 -10.62 3.22
CA SER A 234 -9.10 -10.38 4.13
C SER A 234 -9.77 -11.68 4.59
N PHE A 235 -9.80 -12.71 3.74
CA PHE A 235 -10.40 -14.01 4.08
C PHE A 235 -9.52 -14.89 4.98
N LYS A 236 -8.19 -14.84 4.78
CA LYS A 236 -7.26 -15.79 5.41
C LYS A 236 -6.48 -15.17 6.58
N THR A 237 -6.10 -13.91 6.47
CA THR A 237 -5.29 -13.23 7.47
C THR A 237 -5.93 -11.89 7.84
N PRO A 238 -7.21 -11.87 8.29
CA PRO A 238 -7.96 -10.64 8.53
C PRO A 238 -7.30 -9.73 9.58
N LYS A 239 -6.57 -10.31 10.54
CA LYS A 239 -5.94 -9.58 11.65
C LYS A 239 -4.63 -8.87 11.28
N VAL A 240 -4.07 -9.14 10.09
CA VAL A 240 -2.83 -8.50 9.65
C VAL A 240 -3.11 -7.03 9.37
N ARG A 241 -2.27 -6.13 9.91
CA ARG A 241 -2.40 -4.68 9.66
C ARG A 241 -2.01 -4.33 8.23
N PHE A 242 -2.63 -3.29 7.68
CA PHE A 242 -2.28 -2.72 6.38
C PHE A 242 -0.78 -2.38 6.32
N VAL A 243 -0.28 -1.73 7.37
CA VAL A 243 1.14 -1.36 7.52
C VAL A 243 2.05 -2.58 7.40
N ASP A 244 1.74 -3.67 8.11
CA ASP A 244 2.61 -4.83 8.17
C ASP A 244 2.58 -5.61 6.83
N ALA A 245 1.40 -5.75 6.20
CA ALA A 245 1.27 -6.34 4.87
C ALA A 245 2.03 -5.54 3.80
N ALA A 246 1.92 -4.21 3.81
CA ALA A 246 2.62 -3.30 2.92
C ALA A 246 4.15 -3.39 3.06
N LEU A 247 4.64 -3.37 4.30
CA LEU A 247 6.06 -3.48 4.62
C LEU A 247 6.64 -4.81 4.17
N CYS A 248 5.94 -5.92 4.43
CA CYS A 248 6.34 -7.24 3.93
C CYS A 248 6.41 -7.29 2.41
N SER A 249 5.36 -6.81 1.75
CA SER A 249 5.22 -6.82 0.29
C SER A 249 6.25 -5.95 -0.41
N SER A 250 6.77 -4.90 0.25
CA SER A 250 7.73 -3.94 -0.30
C SER A 250 9.18 -4.15 0.16
N ALA A 251 9.44 -5.20 0.95
CA ALA A 251 10.77 -5.52 1.50
C ALA A 251 11.73 -6.10 0.44
N ALA A 252 12.06 -5.31 -0.58
CA ALA A 252 12.83 -5.76 -1.74
C ALA A 252 14.29 -6.04 -1.34
N PRO A 253 14.84 -7.23 -1.68
CA PRO A 253 16.23 -7.55 -1.40
C PRO A 253 17.17 -6.46 -1.91
N THR A 254 18.22 -6.15 -1.15
CA THR A 254 19.19 -5.05 -1.39
C THR A 254 18.63 -3.62 -1.21
N TYR A 255 17.32 -3.41 -1.27
CA TYR A 255 16.70 -2.11 -1.06
C TYR A 255 16.23 -1.92 0.39
N PHE A 256 15.49 -2.89 0.92
CA PHE A 256 14.92 -2.84 2.26
C PHE A 256 15.29 -4.10 3.05
N PRO A 257 15.45 -4.02 4.39
CA PRO A 257 15.61 -5.20 5.22
C PRO A 257 14.33 -6.03 5.26
N SER A 258 14.46 -7.35 5.41
CA SER A 258 13.33 -8.25 5.63
C SER A 258 12.54 -7.84 6.87
N VAL A 259 11.23 -8.00 6.81
CA VAL A 259 10.32 -7.69 7.93
C VAL A 259 9.89 -9.01 8.54
N SER A 260 9.70 -9.08 9.87
CA SER A 260 9.12 -10.25 10.51
C SER A 260 7.74 -9.89 11.03
N ILE A 261 6.76 -10.73 10.74
CA ILE A 261 5.37 -10.52 11.13
C ILE A 261 4.77 -11.79 11.72
N GLU A 262 3.70 -11.62 12.47
CA GLU A 262 2.86 -12.71 12.97
C GLU A 262 1.48 -12.60 12.31
N ASP A 263 1.11 -13.59 11.51
CA ASP A 263 -0.18 -13.61 10.78
C ASP A 263 -1.32 -14.26 11.57
N GLY A 264 -1.04 -14.71 12.80
CA GLY A 264 -1.97 -15.42 13.69
C GLY A 264 -2.31 -16.85 13.24
N ARG A 265 -1.66 -17.39 12.19
CA ARG A 265 -1.86 -18.75 11.67
C ARG A 265 -0.58 -19.58 11.66
N ASN A 266 0.49 -19.02 11.11
CA ASN A 266 1.76 -19.70 10.88
C ASN A 266 2.86 -19.24 11.84
N GLY A 267 2.51 -18.49 12.90
CA GLY A 267 3.47 -17.91 13.84
C GLY A 267 4.26 -16.75 13.22
N THR A 268 5.42 -16.46 13.80
CA THR A 268 6.31 -15.40 13.30
C THR A 268 7.22 -15.92 12.20
N TYR A 269 7.26 -15.23 11.06
CA TYR A 269 8.16 -15.58 9.95
C TYR A 269 8.70 -14.33 9.23
N PRO A 270 9.88 -14.43 8.62
CA PRO A 270 10.46 -13.35 7.83
C PRO A 270 9.81 -13.27 6.44
N CYS A 271 9.32 -12.08 6.10
CA CYS A 271 8.75 -11.75 4.82
C CYS A 271 9.68 -10.84 4.01
N ALA A 272 9.65 -11.03 2.69
CA ALA A 272 10.32 -10.23 1.67
C ALA A 272 9.32 -9.81 0.57
N ASP A 273 9.78 -8.95 -0.33
CA ASP A 273 8.97 -8.39 -1.41
C ASP A 273 8.31 -9.46 -2.27
N GLY A 274 7.02 -9.27 -2.55
CA GLY A 274 6.24 -10.22 -3.35
C GLY A 274 6.74 -10.34 -4.80
N GLY A 275 7.39 -9.31 -5.33
CA GLY A 275 7.99 -9.27 -6.66
C GLY A 275 9.19 -10.20 -6.83
N VAL A 276 9.75 -10.75 -5.73
CA VAL A 276 10.71 -11.86 -5.80
C VAL A 276 10.06 -13.11 -6.41
N PHE A 277 8.76 -13.28 -6.20
CA PHE A 277 8.00 -14.42 -6.70
C PHE A 277 7.06 -14.03 -7.84
N ASP A 278 6.27 -12.98 -7.67
CA ASP A 278 5.19 -12.61 -8.58
C ASP A 278 5.07 -11.08 -8.70
N ASN A 279 5.86 -10.50 -9.61
CA ASN A 279 5.84 -9.06 -9.85
C ASN A 279 4.50 -8.58 -10.44
N SER A 280 3.77 -9.47 -11.13
CA SER A 280 2.44 -9.16 -11.66
C SER A 280 1.36 -9.86 -10.84
N ALA A 281 0.56 -9.12 -10.09
CA ALA A 281 -0.39 -9.69 -9.13
C ALA A 281 -1.60 -10.41 -9.80
N CYS A 282 -1.53 -10.75 -11.09
CA CYS A 282 -2.60 -11.39 -11.86
C CYS A 282 -3.00 -12.76 -11.29
N LEU A 283 -2.03 -13.61 -10.93
CA LEU A 283 -2.35 -14.92 -10.35
C LEU A 283 -3.01 -14.77 -8.97
N ALA A 284 -2.55 -13.80 -8.19
CA ALA A 284 -3.17 -13.43 -6.93
C ALA A 284 -4.62 -12.94 -7.12
N ALA A 285 -4.89 -12.15 -8.17
CA ALA A 285 -6.23 -11.67 -8.51
C ALA A 285 -7.19 -12.81 -8.86
N LEU A 286 -6.78 -13.73 -9.73
CA LEU A 286 -7.60 -14.89 -10.09
C LEU A 286 -7.94 -15.72 -8.85
N LYS A 287 -6.97 -15.95 -7.97
CA LYS A 287 -7.18 -16.65 -6.70
C LYS A 287 -8.14 -15.89 -5.78
N LEU A 288 -8.01 -14.57 -5.67
CA LEU A 288 -8.88 -13.73 -4.86
C LEU A 288 -10.33 -13.80 -5.36
N GLY A 289 -10.54 -13.66 -6.67
CA GLY A 289 -11.87 -13.75 -7.28
C GLY A 289 -12.53 -15.11 -7.05
N LEU A 290 -11.76 -16.21 -7.17
CA LEU A 290 -12.26 -17.55 -6.86
C LEU A 290 -12.62 -17.72 -5.38
N LEU A 291 -11.79 -17.20 -4.46
CA LEU A 291 -12.07 -17.24 -3.02
C LEU A 291 -13.32 -16.43 -2.67
N HIS A 292 -13.47 -15.25 -3.25
CA HIS A 292 -14.63 -14.40 -3.03
C HIS A 292 -15.90 -15.07 -3.56
N SER A 293 -15.88 -15.62 -4.77
CA SER A 293 -16.99 -16.38 -5.34
C SER A 293 -17.36 -17.58 -4.48
N ALA A 294 -16.38 -18.36 -4.01
CA ALA A 294 -16.61 -19.49 -3.12
C ALA A 294 -17.22 -19.07 -1.77
N SER A 295 -16.81 -17.91 -1.22
CA SER A 295 -17.36 -17.39 0.04
C SER A 295 -18.83 -17.00 -0.06
N LEU A 296 -19.27 -16.54 -1.24
CA LEU A 296 -20.67 -16.20 -1.50
C LEU A 296 -21.55 -17.45 -1.73
N MET A 297 -20.95 -18.53 -2.24
CA MET A 297 -21.64 -19.79 -2.49
C MET A 297 -21.70 -20.71 -1.27
N SER A 298 -20.86 -20.49 -0.25
CA SER A 298 -20.91 -21.25 0.99
C SER A 298 -22.17 -20.86 1.77
N PRO A 299 -23.09 -21.79 2.09
CA PRO A 299 -24.21 -21.48 2.97
C PRO A 299 -23.64 -21.02 4.32
N ALA A 300 -24.16 -19.91 4.83
CA ALA A 300 -23.88 -19.48 6.20
C ALA A 300 -24.22 -20.67 7.12
N SER A 301 -23.21 -21.20 7.80
CA SER A 301 -23.42 -22.22 8.82
C SER A 301 -24.19 -21.56 9.97
N THR A 302 -25.50 -21.80 9.97
CA THR A 302 -26.41 -21.57 11.10
C THR A 302 -26.10 -22.49 12.25
#